data_AF-L0MJY2-F1
#
_entry.id   AF-L0MJY2-F1
#
_cell.length_a   1.000
_cell.length_b   1.000
_cell.length_c   1.000
_cell.angle_alpha   90.00
_cell.angle_beta   90.00
_cell.angle_gamma   90.00
#
_symmetry.space_group_name_H-M   'P 1'
#
loop_
_entity.id
_entity.type
_entity.pdbx_description
1 polymer ?
#
loop_
_entity_poly.entity_id
_entity_poly.type
_entity_poly.pdbx_seq_one_letter_code
_entity_poly.pdbx_strand_id
1 'polypeptide(L)'
;MLKKILLPTLVVASLLCSIGSTLAADLLRYNRINTVSEIINDKAVTDNLKSILGQDYENYINNFDVFGEPHSTSGGGLFVEGWLKDLYLENASALVINPDGRIYAAWVVPDSDIINYKSSDKDAHINNDIQHWAARFKDMHFAAGNEINKMRTEKEYFDTQSFSIKLTTICAKKGDCNDATYHGERKKDGATLTLQGKVTRTDCNTTPCPIISYEFKNASITYMLSKVDNTLTVIKNGKILMNQKGTWVK
;
A
#
# COMPACT_ATOMS: atom_id res chain seq x y z
N MET A 1 32.64 -70.20 37.75
CA MET A 1 31.39 -69.85 37.05
C MET A 1 31.31 -68.33 36.95
N LEU A 2 31.47 -67.76 35.76
CA LEU A 2 31.28 -66.32 35.49
C LEU A 2 30.23 -66.21 34.38
N LYS A 3 29.02 -65.71 34.70
CA LYS A 3 27.97 -65.46 33.72
C LYS A 3 28.09 -64.02 33.24
N LYS A 4 28.35 -63.85 31.94
CA LYS A 4 28.44 -62.56 31.25
C LYS A 4 27.08 -61.87 31.20
N ILE A 5 27.14 -60.56 31.40
CA ILE A 5 26.09 -59.56 31.35
C ILE A 5 25.68 -59.31 29.88
N LEU A 6 24.39 -59.17 29.61
CA LEU A 6 23.88 -58.40 28.48
C LEU A 6 22.80 -57.44 29.00
N LEU A 7 23.10 -56.14 29.05
CA LEU A 7 22.10 -55.09 29.19
C LEU A 7 21.46 -54.82 27.81
N PRO A 8 20.13 -54.65 27.70
CA PRO A 8 19.51 -54.19 26.47
C PRO A 8 19.68 -52.67 26.37
N THR A 9 20.36 -52.21 25.32
CA THR A 9 20.37 -50.79 24.93
C THR A 9 19.00 -50.40 24.38
N LEU A 10 18.28 -49.58 25.16
CA LEU A 10 17.02 -48.96 24.77
C LEU A 10 17.31 -47.85 23.73
N VAL A 11 17.01 -48.10 22.46
CA VAL A 11 17.06 -47.07 21.41
C VAL A 11 15.82 -46.20 21.55
N VAL A 12 15.99 -45.00 22.12
CA VAL A 12 14.94 -43.97 22.13
C VAL A 12 14.93 -43.32 20.75
N ALA A 13 14.00 -43.74 19.89
CA ALA A 13 13.69 -43.04 18.65
C ALA A 13 13.01 -41.71 19.01
N SER A 14 13.78 -40.62 18.99
CA SER A 14 13.26 -39.26 19.08
C SER A 14 12.42 -38.95 17.85
N LEU A 15 11.09 -38.97 18.00
CA LEU A 15 10.17 -38.32 17.07
C LEU A 15 10.47 -36.81 17.09
N LEU A 16 11.24 -36.35 16.11
CA LEU A 16 11.27 -34.95 15.72
C LEU A 16 9.92 -34.62 15.08
N CYS A 17 8.94 -34.33 15.91
CA CYS A 17 7.70 -33.71 15.47
C CYS A 17 8.07 -32.29 14.99
N SER A 18 8.14 -32.10 13.68
CA SER A 18 8.45 -30.83 13.04
C SER A 18 7.45 -29.76 13.45
N ILE A 19 7.91 -28.74 14.19
CA ILE A 19 7.14 -27.62 14.76
C ILE A 19 6.75 -26.59 13.67
N GLY A 20 6.58 -27.00 12.41
CA GLY A 20 6.28 -26.11 11.29
C GLY A 20 4.79 -25.80 11.09
N SER A 21 3.91 -26.37 11.91
CA SER A 21 2.48 -26.51 11.56
C SER A 21 1.54 -25.46 12.15
N THR A 22 2.00 -24.58 13.05
CA THR A 22 1.08 -23.64 13.73
C THR A 22 0.60 -22.54 12.81
N LEU A 23 1.50 -21.83 12.11
CA LEU A 23 1.16 -20.77 11.16
C LEU A 23 0.40 -21.29 9.92
N ALA A 24 0.82 -22.43 9.36
CA ALA A 24 0.16 -23.01 8.18
C ALA A 24 -1.32 -23.34 8.45
N ALA A 25 -1.60 -23.99 9.59
CA ALA A 25 -2.96 -24.29 10.00
C ALA A 25 -3.77 -23.01 10.31
N ASP A 26 -3.09 -21.98 10.79
CA ASP A 26 -3.68 -20.67 11.11
C ASP A 26 -4.07 -19.88 9.87
N LEU A 27 -3.33 -19.98 8.77
CA LEU A 27 -3.63 -19.26 7.52
C LEU A 27 -4.89 -19.79 6.82
N LEU A 28 -5.21 -21.08 6.97
CA LEU A 28 -6.37 -21.70 6.33
C LEU A 28 -7.69 -21.10 6.79
N ARG A 29 -7.74 -20.47 7.98
CA ARG A 29 -8.97 -19.82 8.46
C ARG A 29 -9.35 -18.60 7.63
N TYR A 30 -8.39 -17.96 6.95
CA TYR A 30 -8.63 -16.83 6.06
C TYR A 30 -8.87 -17.25 4.61
N ASN A 31 -8.76 -18.55 4.28
CA ASN A 31 -8.89 -19.05 2.92
C ASN A 31 -10.36 -19.23 2.46
N ARG A 32 -11.22 -18.27 2.82
CA ARG A 32 -12.62 -18.19 2.38
C ARG A 32 -13.02 -16.73 2.22
N ILE A 33 -13.91 -16.46 1.26
CA ILE A 33 -14.38 -15.09 0.97
C ILE A 33 -15.01 -14.38 2.19
N ASN A 34 -15.63 -15.12 3.11
CA ASN A 34 -16.30 -14.56 4.28
C ASN A 34 -15.39 -14.39 5.50
N THR A 35 -14.15 -14.88 5.46
CA THR A 35 -13.19 -14.78 6.57
C THR A 35 -11.90 -14.06 6.18
N VAL A 36 -11.62 -13.92 4.88
CA VAL A 36 -10.39 -13.29 4.38
C VAL A 36 -10.20 -11.86 4.88
N SER A 37 -11.27 -11.09 5.09
CA SER A 37 -11.19 -9.72 5.60
C SER A 37 -10.65 -9.64 7.04
N GLU A 38 -10.66 -10.73 7.79
CA GLU A 38 -10.09 -10.77 9.14
C GLU A 38 -8.56 -10.73 9.12
N ILE A 39 -7.92 -11.09 7.99
CA ILE A 39 -6.45 -11.17 7.90
C ILE A 39 -5.77 -9.82 8.11
N ILE A 40 -6.41 -8.72 7.70
CA ILE A 40 -5.89 -7.37 7.88
C ILE A 40 -6.04 -6.87 9.33
N ASN A 41 -6.82 -7.57 10.14
CA ASN A 41 -6.97 -7.31 11.57
C ASN A 41 -6.08 -8.25 12.42
N ASP A 42 -5.45 -9.24 11.80
CA ASP A 42 -4.48 -10.10 12.50
C ASP A 42 -3.24 -9.29 12.86
N LYS A 43 -2.92 -9.26 14.16
CA LYS A 43 -1.82 -8.44 14.67
C LYS A 43 -0.46 -8.88 14.12
N ALA A 44 -0.22 -10.17 14.01
CA ALA A 44 1.08 -10.67 13.54
C ALA A 44 1.28 -10.36 12.06
N VAL A 45 0.22 -10.54 11.25
CA VAL A 45 0.24 -10.19 9.82
C VAL A 45 0.44 -8.68 9.65
N THR A 46 -0.33 -7.87 10.36
CA THR A 46 -0.29 -6.40 10.25
C THR A 46 1.03 -5.81 10.75
N ASP A 47 1.61 -6.32 11.84
CA ASP A 47 2.92 -5.87 12.31
C ASP A 47 4.02 -6.19 11.29
N ASN A 48 3.97 -7.38 10.67
CA ASN A 48 4.92 -7.80 9.65
C ASN A 48 4.79 -6.94 8.37
N LEU A 49 3.55 -6.71 7.90
CA LEU A 49 3.27 -5.82 6.77
C LEU A 49 3.79 -4.40 7.03
N LYS A 50 3.52 -3.82 8.20
CA LYS A 50 4.03 -2.48 8.56
C LYS A 50 5.55 -2.45 8.59
N SER A 51 6.19 -3.49 9.10
CA SER A 51 7.65 -3.59 9.15
C SER A 51 8.28 -3.58 7.75
N ILE A 52 7.69 -4.28 6.80
CA ILE A 52 8.22 -4.42 5.43
C ILE A 52 7.85 -3.25 4.53
N LEU A 53 6.60 -2.80 4.62
CA LEU A 53 6.08 -1.74 3.75
C LEU A 53 6.51 -0.35 4.22
N GLY A 54 6.64 -0.13 5.53
CA GLY A 54 7.03 1.15 6.10
C GLY A 54 6.05 2.25 5.70
N GLN A 55 6.55 3.29 5.03
CA GLN A 55 5.73 4.43 4.59
C GLN A 55 4.69 4.05 3.52
N ASP A 56 4.89 2.94 2.81
CA ASP A 56 3.99 2.48 1.76
C ASP A 56 2.82 1.64 2.29
N TYR A 57 2.80 1.33 3.60
CA TYR A 57 1.76 0.52 4.21
C TYR A 57 0.36 1.08 3.94
N GLU A 58 0.19 2.40 4.05
CA GLU A 58 -1.10 3.06 3.82
C GLU A 58 -1.57 2.94 2.36
N ASN A 59 -0.67 3.12 1.39
CA ASN A 59 -1.03 2.97 -0.03
C ASN A 59 -1.45 1.53 -0.35
N TYR A 60 -0.81 0.56 0.29
CA TYR A 60 -1.13 -0.85 0.14
C TYR A 60 -2.46 -1.23 0.82
N ILE A 61 -2.65 -0.86 2.10
CA ILE A 61 -3.80 -1.35 2.89
C ILE A 61 -5.10 -0.68 2.50
N ASN A 62 -5.05 0.58 2.04
CA ASN A 62 -6.25 1.33 1.64
C ASN A 62 -6.92 0.77 0.38
N ASN A 63 -6.31 -0.21 -0.29
CA ASN A 63 -6.93 -0.92 -1.41
C ASN A 63 -7.88 -2.04 -0.95
N PHE A 64 -7.97 -2.39 0.33
CA PHE A 64 -8.81 -3.51 0.78
C PHE A 64 -10.25 -3.08 1.17
N ASP A 65 -10.98 -2.48 0.24
CA ASP A 65 -12.42 -2.19 0.41
C ASP A 65 -13.28 -3.39 -0.01
N VAL A 66 -12.90 -4.04 -1.11
CA VAL A 66 -13.45 -5.32 -1.58
C VAL A 66 -12.33 -6.35 -1.56
N PHE A 67 -12.65 -7.57 -1.12
CA PHE A 67 -11.72 -8.71 -1.12
C PHE A 67 -12.02 -9.65 -2.29
N GLY A 68 -10.96 -10.14 -2.92
CA GLY A 68 -11.06 -11.26 -3.86
C GLY A 68 -11.22 -12.59 -3.13
N GLU A 69 -11.57 -13.63 -3.89
CA GLU A 69 -11.55 -14.99 -3.35
C GLU A 69 -10.10 -15.39 -3.07
N PRO A 70 -9.74 -15.69 -1.80
CA PRO A 70 -8.40 -16.13 -1.47
C PRO A 70 -8.16 -17.55 -1.98
N HIS A 71 -6.89 -17.92 -2.15
CA HIS A 71 -6.53 -19.29 -2.47
C HIS A 71 -5.21 -19.71 -1.81
N SER A 72 -5.02 -21.03 -1.68
CA SER A 72 -3.75 -21.58 -1.21
C SER A 72 -2.70 -21.53 -2.31
N THR A 73 -1.49 -21.09 -1.97
CA THR A 73 -0.35 -21.11 -2.90
C THR A 73 0.22 -22.53 -2.99
N SER A 74 1.01 -22.81 -4.04
CA SER A 74 1.65 -24.13 -4.21
C SER A 74 2.60 -24.52 -3.07
N GLY A 75 3.10 -23.54 -2.31
CA GLY A 75 3.96 -23.73 -1.13
C GLY A 75 3.19 -23.92 0.19
N GLY A 76 1.86 -24.05 0.14
CA GLY A 76 1.01 -24.17 1.33
C GLY A 76 0.74 -22.84 2.03
N GLY A 77 1.09 -21.71 1.39
CA GLY A 77 0.76 -20.38 1.87
C GLY A 77 -0.65 -19.95 1.49
N LEU A 78 -0.93 -18.67 1.71
CA LEU A 78 -2.20 -18.04 1.39
C LEU A 78 -1.97 -16.82 0.49
N PHE A 79 -2.69 -16.78 -0.62
CA PHE A 79 -2.85 -15.58 -1.43
C PHE A 79 -4.14 -14.86 -1.05
N VAL A 80 -4.05 -13.54 -0.93
CA VAL A 80 -5.17 -12.64 -0.68
C VAL A 80 -5.03 -11.43 -1.60
N GLU A 81 -6.14 -10.93 -2.13
CA GLU A 81 -6.16 -9.66 -2.85
C GLU A 81 -7.34 -8.79 -2.44
N GLY A 82 -7.23 -7.50 -2.73
CA GLY A 82 -8.31 -6.55 -2.57
C GLY A 82 -8.17 -5.35 -3.49
N TRP A 83 -9.27 -4.65 -3.70
CA TRP A 83 -9.33 -3.43 -4.51
C TRP A 83 -10.33 -2.44 -3.92
N LEU A 84 -10.15 -1.17 -4.25
CA LEU A 84 -11.19 -0.17 -3.99
C LEU A 84 -12.42 -0.51 -4.82
N LYS A 85 -13.62 -0.40 -4.24
CA LYS A 85 -14.85 -0.66 -4.96
C LYS A 85 -14.88 0.10 -6.29
N ASP A 86 -15.26 -0.62 -7.35
CA ASP A 86 -15.32 -0.16 -8.74
C ASP A 86 -13.95 0.08 -9.44
N LEU A 87 -12.81 -0.09 -8.76
CA LEU A 87 -11.46 0.19 -9.29
C LEU A 87 -10.55 -1.07 -9.39
N TYR A 88 -11.12 -2.21 -9.76
CA TYR A 88 -10.39 -3.50 -9.78
C TYR A 88 -9.09 -3.52 -10.60
N LEU A 89 -9.05 -2.79 -11.72
CA LEU A 89 -7.91 -2.72 -12.63
C LEU A 89 -7.01 -1.49 -12.42
N GLU A 90 -7.39 -0.58 -11.53
CA GLU A 90 -6.70 0.72 -11.36
C GLU A 90 -6.13 0.89 -9.95
N ASN A 91 -6.73 0.25 -8.94
CA ASN A 91 -6.29 0.38 -7.57
C ASN A 91 -6.54 -0.91 -6.77
N ALA A 92 -5.48 -1.70 -6.61
CA ALA A 92 -5.56 -3.04 -6.04
C ALA A 92 -4.28 -3.43 -5.32
N SER A 93 -4.40 -4.33 -4.36
CA SER A 93 -3.30 -4.89 -3.58
C SER A 93 -3.40 -6.41 -3.54
N ALA A 94 -2.24 -7.05 -3.43
CA ALA A 94 -2.12 -8.49 -3.26
C ALA A 94 -1.09 -8.84 -2.19
N LEU A 95 -1.38 -9.91 -1.47
CA LEU A 95 -0.61 -10.48 -0.39
C LEU A 95 -0.39 -11.97 -0.65
N VAL A 96 0.84 -12.42 -0.44
CA VAL A 96 1.13 -13.83 -0.19
C VAL A 96 1.76 -13.95 1.18
N ILE A 97 1.25 -14.87 2.01
CA ILE A 97 1.87 -15.27 3.28
C ILE A 97 2.25 -16.75 3.18
N ASN A 98 3.53 -17.05 3.33
CA ASN A 98 4.02 -18.43 3.41
C ASN A 98 3.85 -19.01 4.82
N PRO A 99 3.83 -20.34 4.97
CA PRO A 99 3.78 -21.02 6.27
C PRO A 99 4.84 -20.60 7.28
N ASP A 100 6.00 -20.17 6.80
CA ASP A 100 7.12 -19.70 7.63
C ASP A 100 7.04 -18.21 7.98
N GLY A 101 5.93 -17.54 7.63
CA GLY A 101 5.70 -16.13 7.93
C GLY A 101 6.37 -15.18 6.96
N ARG A 102 7.05 -15.66 5.90
CA ARG A 102 7.50 -14.76 4.82
C ARG A 102 6.29 -14.17 4.11
N ILE A 103 6.33 -12.87 3.85
CA ILE A 103 5.27 -12.15 3.16
C ILE A 103 5.78 -11.51 1.89
N TYR A 104 4.90 -11.45 0.91
CA TYR A 104 5.13 -10.79 -0.37
C TYR A 104 3.91 -9.90 -0.64
N ALA A 105 4.13 -8.60 -0.77
CA ALA A 105 3.08 -7.62 -0.91
C ALA A 105 3.30 -6.83 -2.21
N ALA A 106 2.24 -6.68 -2.99
CA ALA A 106 2.23 -5.86 -4.19
C ALA A 106 1.02 -4.94 -4.21
N TRP A 107 1.16 -3.78 -4.84
CA TRP A 107 0.04 -2.86 -5.03
C TRP A 107 0.22 -1.99 -6.27
N VAL A 108 -0.90 -1.66 -6.88
CA VAL A 108 -1.01 -0.63 -7.92
C VAL A 108 -1.81 0.54 -7.37
N VAL A 109 -1.52 1.73 -7.88
CA VAL A 109 -2.27 2.95 -7.60
C VAL A 109 -2.73 3.57 -8.92
N PRO A 110 -3.79 4.39 -8.93
CA PRO A 110 -4.27 5.03 -10.15
C PRO A 110 -3.19 5.86 -10.84
N ASP A 111 -3.30 6.00 -12.17
CA ASP A 111 -2.43 6.81 -13.03
C ASP A 111 -0.92 6.44 -12.99
N SER A 112 -0.57 5.26 -12.46
CA SER A 112 0.80 4.71 -12.44
C SER A 112 0.93 3.50 -13.38
N ASP A 113 2.04 3.41 -14.10
CA ASP A 113 2.44 2.23 -14.89
C ASP A 113 3.30 1.25 -14.07
N ILE A 114 3.48 1.53 -12.77
CA ILE A 114 4.31 0.76 -11.85
C ILE A 114 3.45 -0.13 -10.95
N ILE A 115 3.79 -1.41 -10.90
CA ILE A 115 3.39 -2.35 -9.86
C ILE A 115 4.45 -2.30 -8.76
N ASN A 116 4.07 -1.78 -7.60
CA ASN A 116 4.95 -1.76 -6.45
C ASN A 116 5.02 -3.15 -5.83
N TYR A 117 6.19 -3.52 -5.31
CA TYR A 117 6.42 -4.83 -4.72
C TYR A 117 7.44 -4.75 -3.60
N LYS A 118 7.13 -5.38 -2.46
CA LYS A 118 8.03 -5.57 -1.33
C LYS A 118 7.83 -6.93 -0.70
N SER A 119 8.91 -7.46 -0.14
CA SER A 119 8.95 -8.81 0.39
C SER A 119 9.83 -8.87 1.64
N SER A 120 9.49 -9.75 2.58
CA SER A 120 10.41 -10.15 3.66
C SER A 120 11.63 -10.91 3.14
N ASP A 121 11.47 -11.55 1.99
CA ASP A 121 12.48 -12.34 1.29
C ASP A 121 13.23 -11.47 0.29
N LYS A 122 14.45 -11.05 0.65
CA LYS A 122 15.22 -10.05 -0.12
C LYS A 122 15.88 -10.61 -1.38
N ASP A 123 16.04 -11.94 -1.45
CA ASP A 123 16.75 -12.62 -2.54
C ASP A 123 15.81 -13.38 -3.48
N ALA A 124 14.51 -13.40 -3.17
CA ALA A 124 13.52 -14.08 -3.98
C ALA A 124 13.15 -13.29 -5.24
N HIS A 125 13.01 -14.02 -6.35
CA HIS A 125 12.24 -13.54 -7.50
C HIS A 125 10.82 -13.16 -7.07
N ILE A 126 10.16 -12.31 -7.87
CA ILE A 126 8.77 -11.93 -7.63
C ILE A 126 7.93 -13.20 -7.51
N ASN A 127 7.17 -13.29 -6.42
CA ASN A 127 6.33 -14.45 -6.11
C ASN A 127 5.37 -14.77 -7.27
N ASN A 128 5.22 -16.05 -7.62
CA ASN A 128 4.42 -16.49 -8.78
C ASN A 128 2.93 -16.08 -8.69
N ASP A 129 2.30 -16.16 -7.51
CA ASP A 129 0.92 -15.73 -7.34
C ASP A 129 0.78 -14.21 -7.51
N ILE A 130 1.78 -13.44 -7.05
CA ILE A 130 1.86 -12.00 -7.31
C ILE A 130 2.05 -11.72 -8.81
N GLN A 131 2.85 -12.51 -9.53
CA GLN A 131 3.00 -12.37 -10.98
C GLN A 131 1.69 -12.67 -11.72
N HIS A 132 0.96 -13.73 -11.33
CA HIS A 132 -0.34 -14.05 -11.90
C HIS A 132 -1.36 -12.95 -11.64
N TRP A 133 -1.41 -12.42 -10.41
CA TRP A 133 -2.24 -11.26 -10.07
C TRP A 133 -1.89 -10.05 -10.93
N ALA A 134 -0.60 -9.76 -11.10
CA ALA A 134 -0.11 -8.62 -11.88
C ALA A 134 -0.44 -8.70 -13.37
N ALA A 135 -0.59 -9.90 -13.93
CA ALA A 135 -0.83 -10.11 -15.36
C ALA A 135 -2.12 -9.44 -15.89
N ARG A 136 -3.05 -9.05 -15.01
CA ARG A 136 -4.27 -8.31 -15.41
C ARG A 136 -4.03 -6.85 -15.72
N PHE A 137 -2.98 -6.24 -15.15
CA PHE A 137 -2.64 -4.83 -15.36
C PHE A 137 -1.79 -4.69 -16.62
N LYS A 138 -2.46 -4.62 -17.76
CA LYS A 138 -1.80 -4.48 -19.07
C LYS A 138 -0.89 -3.25 -19.07
N ASP A 139 0.28 -3.41 -19.67
CA ASP A 139 1.30 -2.37 -19.84
C ASP A 139 1.96 -1.85 -18.55
N MET A 140 1.62 -2.41 -17.38
CA MET A 140 2.33 -2.13 -16.13
C MET A 140 3.54 -3.03 -15.94
N HIS A 141 4.52 -2.55 -15.19
CA HIS A 141 5.75 -3.29 -14.87
C HIS A 141 6.08 -3.20 -13.39
N PHE A 142 6.72 -4.24 -12.85
CA PHE A 142 7.18 -4.21 -11.46
C PHE A 142 8.29 -3.19 -11.27
N ALA A 143 8.23 -2.43 -10.17
CA ALA A 143 9.30 -1.54 -9.77
C ALA A 143 10.63 -2.32 -9.71
N ALA A 144 11.61 -1.96 -10.55
CA ALA A 144 12.92 -2.60 -10.49
C ALA A 144 13.58 -2.28 -9.14
N GLY A 145 14.25 -3.24 -8.50
CA GLY A 145 14.80 -3.13 -7.13
C GLY A 145 15.75 -1.97 -6.85
N ASN A 146 16.08 -1.16 -7.86
CA ASN A 146 16.87 0.08 -7.78
C ASN A 146 16.07 1.38 -8.03
N GLU A 147 14.75 1.31 -8.26
CA GLU A 147 13.91 2.49 -8.54
C GLU A 147 13.24 3.07 -7.30
N ILE A 148 13.09 2.28 -6.22
CA ILE A 148 12.56 2.74 -4.93
C ILE A 148 13.47 3.80 -4.28
N ASN A 149 14.76 3.86 -4.66
CA ASN A 149 15.73 4.82 -4.13
C ASN A 149 15.81 6.17 -4.87
N LYS A 150 14.84 6.48 -5.74
CA LYS A 150 14.82 7.74 -6.50
C LYS A 150 13.45 8.41 -6.60
N MET A 151 12.49 7.98 -5.81
CA MET A 151 11.29 8.78 -5.55
C MET A 151 11.60 9.79 -4.44
N ARG A 152 11.60 11.06 -4.79
CA ARG A 152 11.64 12.16 -3.82
C ARG A 152 10.21 12.53 -3.50
N THR A 153 9.84 12.41 -2.23
CA THR A 153 8.54 12.86 -1.75
C THR A 153 8.67 14.25 -1.16
N GLU A 154 7.91 15.20 -1.70
CA GLU A 154 7.84 16.56 -1.17
C GLU A 154 6.54 16.71 -0.38
N LYS A 155 6.65 17.16 0.86
CA LYS A 155 5.50 17.37 1.74
C LYS A 155 5.32 18.86 1.99
N GLU A 156 4.09 19.31 1.89
CA GLU A 156 3.71 20.69 2.17
C GLU A 156 2.43 20.70 2.99
N TYR A 157 2.29 21.71 3.85
CA TYR A 157 1.12 21.86 4.70
C TYR A 157 0.41 23.17 4.38
N PHE A 158 -0.91 23.11 4.34
CA PHE A 158 -1.75 24.28 4.12
C PHE A 158 -2.82 24.33 5.21
N ASP A 159 -2.84 25.42 5.97
CA ASP A 159 -3.77 25.61 7.07
C ASP A 159 -4.79 26.68 6.72
N THR A 160 -6.06 26.41 6.98
CA THR A 160 -7.17 27.35 6.78
C THR A 160 -7.94 27.49 8.08
N GLN A 161 -8.93 28.38 8.11
CA GLN A 161 -9.84 28.48 9.25
C GLN A 161 -10.56 27.15 9.56
N SER A 162 -10.85 26.32 8.54
CA SER A 162 -11.67 25.11 8.72
C SER A 162 -10.92 23.79 8.54
N PHE A 163 -9.74 23.80 7.94
CA PHE A 163 -9.02 22.59 7.55
C PHE A 163 -7.52 22.68 7.82
N SER A 164 -6.95 21.54 8.22
CA SER A 164 -5.51 21.27 8.22
C SER A 164 -5.22 20.33 7.05
N ILE A 165 -4.38 20.73 6.10
CA ILE A 165 -4.15 19.98 4.87
C ILE A 165 -2.68 19.63 4.73
N LYS A 166 -2.41 18.36 4.42
CA LYS A 166 -1.10 17.84 4.03
C LYS A 166 -1.14 17.45 2.57
N LEU A 167 -0.23 18.02 1.79
CA LEU A 167 0.01 17.68 0.39
C LEU A 167 1.29 16.87 0.30
N THR A 168 1.27 15.82 -0.52
CA THR A 168 2.42 14.94 -0.75
C THR A 168 2.61 14.78 -2.25
N THR A 169 3.66 15.37 -2.81
CA THR A 169 4.02 15.24 -4.23
C THR A 169 5.06 14.13 -4.37
N ILE A 170 4.86 13.20 -5.31
CA ILE A 170 5.78 12.10 -5.55
C ILE A 170 6.58 12.41 -6.83
N CYS A 171 7.88 12.62 -6.69
CA CYS A 171 8.78 12.88 -7.81
C CYS A 171 9.63 11.65 -8.14
N ALA A 172 9.40 10.99 -9.27
CA ALA A 172 10.40 10.09 -9.85
C ALA A 172 11.59 10.92 -10.38
N LYS A 173 12.85 10.44 -10.23
CA LYS A 173 14.05 11.16 -10.72
C LYS A 173 14.04 11.50 -12.21
N LYS A 174 13.21 10.84 -13.03
CA LYS A 174 13.05 11.08 -14.47
C LYS A 174 11.59 11.27 -14.90
N GLY A 175 10.71 11.74 -14.00
CA GLY A 175 9.31 12.02 -14.33
C GLY A 175 8.93 13.48 -14.08
N ASP A 176 7.76 13.88 -14.60
CA ASP A 176 7.27 15.27 -14.53
C ASP A 176 6.88 15.71 -13.09
N CYS A 177 6.92 14.79 -12.13
CA CYS A 177 6.55 15.00 -10.72
C CYS A 177 5.16 15.64 -10.55
N ASN A 178 4.21 15.31 -11.42
CA ASN A 178 2.93 16.00 -11.48
C ASN A 178 1.89 15.45 -10.48
N ASP A 179 2.11 14.26 -9.93
CA ASP A 179 1.14 13.61 -9.07
C ASP A 179 1.26 14.06 -7.63
N ALA A 180 0.11 14.29 -7.00
CA ALA A 180 0.02 14.70 -5.62
C ALA A 180 -1.12 13.99 -4.89
N THR A 181 -0.89 13.75 -3.61
CA THR A 181 -1.89 13.28 -2.66
C THR A 181 -2.28 14.40 -1.71
N TYR A 182 -3.59 14.64 -1.59
CA TYR A 182 -4.19 15.49 -0.58
C TYR A 182 -4.62 14.65 0.61
N HIS A 183 -4.30 15.09 1.81
CA HIS A 183 -4.90 14.61 3.05
C HIS A 183 -5.39 15.81 3.85
N GLY A 184 -6.71 15.96 3.94
CA GLY A 184 -7.34 17.07 4.66
C GLY A 184 -8.09 16.59 5.89
N GLU A 185 -7.86 17.26 7.01
CA GLU A 185 -8.59 17.07 8.25
C GLU A 185 -9.44 18.31 8.53
N ARG A 186 -10.72 18.12 8.80
CA ARG A 186 -11.62 19.20 9.15
C ARG A 186 -11.57 19.49 10.64
N LYS A 187 -11.19 20.71 11.01
CA LYS A 187 -10.91 21.10 12.41
C LYS A 187 -12.11 20.98 13.36
N LYS A 188 -13.33 21.12 12.84
CA LYS A 188 -14.54 21.12 13.68
C LYS A 188 -14.86 19.75 14.29
N ASP A 189 -14.54 18.68 13.57
CA ASP A 189 -14.99 17.32 13.87
C ASP A 189 -13.90 16.24 13.65
N GLY A 190 -12.70 16.62 13.21
CA GLY A 190 -11.59 15.70 12.94
C GLY A 190 -11.80 14.80 11.72
N ALA A 191 -12.86 15.02 10.95
CA ALA A 191 -13.15 14.18 9.80
C ALA A 191 -12.11 14.36 8.69
N THR A 192 -11.61 13.24 8.18
CA THR A 192 -10.53 13.21 7.20
C THR A 192 -11.01 12.90 5.79
N LEU A 193 -10.25 13.33 4.80
CA LEU A 193 -10.45 13.03 3.39
C LEU A 193 -9.09 12.92 2.71
N THR A 194 -8.87 11.82 1.99
CA THR A 194 -7.66 11.60 1.18
C THR A 194 -8.05 11.56 -0.29
N LEU A 195 -7.34 12.31 -1.14
CA LEU A 195 -7.59 12.38 -2.59
C LEU A 195 -6.29 12.30 -3.37
N GLN A 196 -6.34 11.68 -4.55
CA GLN A 196 -5.27 11.77 -5.55
C GLN A 196 -5.59 12.88 -6.57
N GLY A 197 -4.55 13.51 -7.09
CA GLY A 197 -4.70 14.65 -7.98
C GLY A 197 -3.39 15.06 -8.62
N LYS A 198 -3.41 16.22 -9.27
CA LYS A 198 -2.30 16.71 -10.07
C LYS A 198 -1.93 18.13 -9.66
N VAL A 199 -0.69 18.49 -9.94
CA VAL A 199 -0.16 19.83 -9.71
C VAL A 199 -0.05 20.59 -11.03
N THR A 200 -0.27 21.91 -10.97
CA THR A 200 0.09 22.81 -12.06
C THR A 200 1.36 23.55 -11.67
N ARG A 201 2.29 23.67 -12.62
CA ARG A 201 3.57 24.37 -12.44
C ARG A 201 3.61 25.63 -13.28
N THR A 202 4.37 26.62 -12.81
CA THR A 202 4.73 27.77 -13.64
C THR A 202 5.79 27.37 -14.65
N ASP A 203 5.84 28.05 -15.80
CA ASP A 203 7.02 27.99 -16.67
C ASP A 203 8.22 28.62 -15.95
N CYS A 204 9.39 28.00 -16.07
CA CYS A 204 10.60 28.42 -15.39
C CYS A 204 11.86 27.76 -16.00
N ASN A 205 13.04 28.17 -15.53
CA ASN A 205 14.33 27.62 -15.99
C ASN A 205 14.88 26.48 -15.11
N THR A 206 14.10 25.96 -14.16
CA THR A 206 14.48 24.85 -13.27
C THR A 206 13.64 23.62 -13.55
N THR A 207 14.18 22.42 -13.34
CA THR A 207 13.42 21.18 -13.50
C THR A 207 13.43 20.35 -12.21
N PRO A 208 12.26 20.06 -11.59
CA PRO A 208 10.92 20.53 -11.99
C PRO A 208 10.70 22.01 -11.66
N CYS A 209 9.74 22.63 -12.35
CA CYS A 209 9.33 23.99 -12.05
C CYS A 209 8.52 24.11 -10.74
N PRO A 210 8.47 25.31 -10.13
CA PRO A 210 7.67 25.54 -8.94
C PRO A 210 6.20 25.23 -9.18
N ILE A 211 5.59 24.52 -8.22
CA ILE A 211 4.15 24.25 -8.19
C ILE A 211 3.44 25.56 -7.85
N ILE A 212 2.39 25.89 -8.61
CA ILE A 212 1.54 27.07 -8.38
C ILE A 212 0.13 26.70 -7.96
N SER A 213 -0.34 25.49 -8.29
CA SER A 213 -1.63 24.99 -7.81
C SER A 213 -1.69 23.47 -7.75
N TYR A 214 -2.68 22.96 -7.04
CA TYR A 214 -3.05 21.55 -6.95
C TYR A 214 -4.53 21.41 -7.30
N GLU A 215 -4.88 20.35 -8.01
CA GLU A 215 -6.25 19.98 -8.35
C GLU A 215 -6.52 18.52 -7.98
N PHE A 216 -7.57 18.30 -7.20
CA PHE A 216 -8.04 16.97 -6.79
C PHE A 216 -9.52 16.82 -7.12
N LYS A 217 -9.93 15.62 -7.53
CA LYS A 217 -11.33 15.34 -7.89
C LYS A 217 -11.90 14.21 -7.05
N ASN A 218 -13.15 14.39 -6.61
CA ASN A 218 -13.96 13.36 -5.99
C ASN A 218 -15.38 13.43 -6.56
N ALA A 219 -15.71 12.50 -7.46
CA ALA A 219 -16.93 12.52 -8.24
C ALA A 219 -17.14 13.89 -8.91
N SER A 220 -18.20 14.62 -8.52
CA SER A 220 -18.52 15.94 -9.09
C SER A 220 -17.92 17.14 -8.33
N ILE A 221 -17.08 16.88 -7.33
CA ILE A 221 -16.42 17.89 -6.52
C ILE A 221 -14.95 18.02 -6.93
N THR A 222 -14.51 19.25 -7.17
CA THR A 222 -13.11 19.61 -7.44
C THR A 222 -12.57 20.44 -6.28
N TYR A 223 -11.41 20.06 -5.78
CA TYR A 223 -10.67 20.75 -4.73
C TYR A 223 -9.43 21.36 -5.37
N MET A 224 -9.31 22.68 -5.29
CA MET A 224 -8.20 23.42 -5.87
C MET A 224 -7.47 24.19 -4.78
N LEU A 225 -6.16 23.96 -4.66
CA LEU A 225 -5.30 24.76 -3.79
C LEU A 225 -4.40 25.63 -4.65
N SER A 226 -4.33 26.93 -4.37
CA SER A 226 -3.52 27.88 -5.12
C SER A 226 -2.44 28.48 -4.22
N LYS A 227 -1.18 28.41 -4.67
CA LYS A 227 -0.04 29.12 -4.05
C LYS A 227 0.06 30.57 -4.48
N VAL A 228 -0.60 30.94 -5.58
CA VAL A 228 -0.57 32.31 -6.12
C VAL A 228 -1.32 33.26 -5.19
N ASP A 229 -2.46 32.81 -4.67
CA ASP A 229 -3.34 33.63 -3.83
C ASP A 229 -3.63 33.00 -2.46
N ASN A 230 -2.99 31.88 -2.13
CA ASN A 230 -3.12 31.17 -0.86
C ASN A 230 -4.57 30.82 -0.53
N THR A 231 -5.25 30.12 -1.45
CA THR A 231 -6.64 29.68 -1.28
C THR A 231 -6.82 28.18 -1.40
N LEU A 232 -7.81 27.67 -0.66
CA LEU A 232 -8.51 26.43 -0.93
C LEU A 232 -9.89 26.75 -1.53
N THR A 233 -10.15 26.30 -2.74
CA THR A 233 -11.45 26.42 -3.42
C THR A 233 -12.06 25.04 -3.61
N VAL A 234 -13.32 24.87 -3.22
CA VAL A 234 -14.09 23.64 -3.44
C VAL A 234 -15.25 23.96 -4.36
N ILE A 235 -15.32 23.24 -5.48
CA ILE A 235 -16.27 23.46 -6.57
C ILE A 235 -17.10 22.19 -6.73
N LYS A 236 -18.43 22.30 -6.83
CA LYS A 236 -19.31 21.18 -7.15
C LYS A 236 -20.16 21.52 -8.36
N ASN A 237 -20.13 20.68 -9.40
CA ASN A 237 -20.84 20.92 -10.66
C ASN A 237 -20.59 22.33 -11.23
N GLY A 238 -19.34 22.81 -11.18
CA GLY A 238 -18.95 24.15 -11.66
C GLY A 238 -19.32 25.33 -10.72
N LYS A 239 -20.03 25.09 -9.61
CA LYS A 239 -20.35 26.12 -8.62
C LYS A 239 -19.39 26.08 -7.45
N ILE A 240 -18.81 27.23 -7.09
CA ILE A 240 -17.98 27.36 -5.89
C ILE A 240 -18.86 27.13 -4.66
N LEU A 241 -18.55 26.08 -3.89
CA LEU A 241 -19.15 25.80 -2.60
C LEU A 241 -18.42 26.51 -1.47
N MET A 242 -17.10 26.67 -1.63
CA MET A 242 -16.24 27.23 -0.60
C MET A 242 -14.99 27.83 -1.23
N ASN A 243 -14.55 28.96 -0.71
CA ASN A 243 -13.24 29.54 -0.98
C ASN A 243 -12.71 30.08 0.35
N GLN A 244 -11.58 29.53 0.81
CA GLN A 244 -10.95 29.91 2.07
C GLN A 244 -9.50 30.31 1.84
N LYS A 245 -9.11 31.46 2.40
CA LYS A 245 -7.71 31.82 2.53
C LYS A 245 -7.05 30.92 3.57
N GLY A 246 -5.75 30.68 3.37
CA GLY A 246 -4.94 29.90 4.29
C GLY A 246 -3.48 30.31 4.28
N THR A 247 -2.68 29.57 5.03
CA THR A 247 -1.25 29.78 5.19
C THR A 247 -0.50 28.49 4.87
N TRP A 248 0.55 28.62 4.07
CA TRP A 248 1.49 27.52 3.83
C TRP A 248 2.43 27.39 5.02
N VAL A 249 2.52 26.19 5.58
CA VAL A 249 3.36 25.86 6.73
C VAL A 249 4.47 24.92 6.25
N LYS A 250 5.70 25.18 6.70
CA LYS A 250 6.87 24.34 6.45
C LYS A 250 6.95 23.20 7.45
#